data_AF-A0A3B9V6R8-F1
#
_entry.id   AF-A0A3B9V6R8-F1
#
_cell.length_a   1.000
_cell.length_b   1.000
_cell.length_c   1.000
_cell.angle_alpha   90.00
_cell.angle_beta   90.00
_cell.angle_gamma   90.00
#
_symmetry.space_group_name_H-M   'P 1'
#
loop_
_entity.id
_entity.type
_entity.pdbx_description
1 polymer ?
#
loop_
_entity_poly.entity_id
_entity_poly.type
_entity_poly.pdbx_seq_one_letter_code
_entity_poly.pdbx_strand_id
1 'polypeptide(L)'
;MGRRCNIIVLHQLLYCWNIVSHIGYLESFKRFLSSKGTVNEKYLPFYLKWVTEGYRYLDVSLSQSITNEQKSQFLKHLSKSHEDWQVNQADNALRLYSYFLLKRHSNKADGISEALISNWKAVEEKTIEAIRLRHRSY
;
A
#
# COMPACT_ATOMS: atom_id res chain seq x y z
N MET A 1 -38.28 10.07 -29.25
CA MET A 1 -37.27 11.04 -28.75
C MET A 1 -37.30 11.00 -27.23
N GLY A 2 -36.24 10.97 -26.44
CA GLY A 2 -34.82 10.83 -26.67
C GLY A 2 -34.20 10.41 -25.32
N ARG A 3 -33.37 9.38 -25.34
CA ARG A 3 -32.60 8.94 -24.17
C ARG A 3 -31.57 10.02 -23.85
N ARG A 4 -31.91 10.97 -22.98
CA ARG A 4 -30.90 11.86 -22.37
C ARG A 4 -30.31 11.12 -21.18
N CYS A 5 -29.20 10.45 -21.48
CA CYS A 5 -28.44 9.61 -20.58
C CYS A 5 -28.14 10.27 -19.23
N ASN A 6 -28.31 9.43 -18.21
CA ASN A 6 -28.01 9.60 -16.79
C ASN A 6 -26.52 9.85 -16.49
N ILE A 7 -25.90 10.90 -17.04
CA ILE A 7 -24.48 11.21 -16.77
C ILE A 7 -24.27 11.64 -15.31
N ILE A 8 -25.21 12.39 -14.74
CA ILE A 8 -25.13 12.86 -13.35
C ILE A 8 -25.32 11.69 -12.36
N VAL A 9 -26.28 10.80 -12.63
CA VAL A 9 -26.51 9.61 -11.81
C VAL A 9 -25.35 8.62 -11.93
N LEU A 10 -24.74 8.46 -13.11
CA LEU A 10 -23.52 7.67 -13.26
C LEU A 10 -22.33 8.24 -12.48
N HIS A 11 -22.15 9.57 -12.46
CA HIS A 11 -21.07 10.21 -11.71
C HIS A 11 -21.29 10.11 -10.19
N GLN A 12 -22.53 10.29 -9.70
CA GLN A 12 -22.89 10.09 -8.29
C GLN A 12 -22.76 8.63 -7.87
N LEU A 13 -23.14 7.67 -8.72
CA LEU A 13 -22.95 6.24 -8.46
C LEU A 13 -21.47 5.83 -8.52
N LEU A 14 -20.65 6.42 -9.40
CA LEU A 14 -19.19 6.23 -9.43
C LEU A 14 -18.51 6.80 -8.17
N TYR A 15 -18.97 7.94 -7.66
CA TYR A 15 -18.50 8.51 -6.40
C TYR A 15 -18.92 7.66 -5.21
N CYS A 16 -20.17 7.20 -5.14
CA CYS A 16 -20.64 6.30 -4.08
C CYS A 16 -19.95 4.93 -4.13
N TRP A 17 -19.69 4.38 -5.32
CA TRP A 17 -18.92 3.14 -5.49
C TRP A 17 -17.46 3.30 -5.04
N ASN A 18 -16.82 4.43 -5.35
CA ASN A 18 -15.47 4.75 -4.88
C ASN A 18 -15.39 4.92 -3.36
N ILE A 19 -16.40 5.54 -2.75
CA ILE A 19 -16.47 5.73 -1.29
C ILE A 19 -16.70 4.39 -0.56
N VAL A 20 -17.61 3.55 -1.04
CA VAL A 20 -17.86 2.22 -0.45
C VAL A 20 -16.64 1.29 -0.62
N SER A 21 -15.96 1.35 -1.77
CA SER A 21 -14.71 0.63 -1.98
C SER A 21 -13.60 1.12 -1.03
N HIS A 22 -13.47 2.44 -0.85
CA HIS A 22 -12.48 3.03 0.06
C HIS A 22 -12.62 2.53 1.51
N ILE A 23 -13.85 2.47 2.02
CA ILE A 23 -14.13 2.02 3.40
C ILE A 23 -13.73 0.55 3.59
N GLY A 24 -14.00 -0.31 2.59
CA GLY A 24 -13.68 -1.74 2.68
C GLY A 24 -12.18 -2.05 2.74
N TYR A 25 -11.34 -1.30 2.02
CA TYR A 25 -9.89 -1.48 2.02
C TYR A 25 -9.26 -1.07 3.36
N LEU A 26 -9.67 0.07 3.91
CA LEU A 26 -9.17 0.57 5.19
C LEU A 26 -9.58 -0.35 6.35
N GLU A 27 -10.81 -0.84 6.37
CA GLU A 27 -11.27 -1.75 7.43
C GLU A 27 -10.56 -3.11 7.37
N SER A 28 -10.32 -3.62 6.16
CA SER A 28 -9.53 -4.84 5.96
C SER A 28 -8.08 -4.67 6.43
N PHE A 29 -7.49 -3.50 6.16
CA PHE A 29 -6.14 -3.18 6.61
C PHE A 29 -6.07 -3.00 8.13
N LYS A 30 -7.06 -2.35 8.76
CA LYS A 30 -7.18 -2.25 10.22
C LYS A 30 -7.25 -3.63 10.88
N ARG A 31 -8.06 -4.55 10.35
CA ARG A 31 -8.11 -5.95 10.82
C ARG A 31 -6.78 -6.67 10.62
N PHE A 32 -6.08 -6.40 9.53
CA PHE A 32 -4.75 -6.97 9.27
C PHE A 32 -3.72 -6.49 10.31
N LEU A 33 -3.68 -5.19 10.62
CA LEU A 33 -2.78 -4.65 11.65
C LEU A 33 -3.11 -5.17 13.05
N SER A 34 -4.39 -5.29 13.38
CA SER A 34 -4.86 -5.78 14.68
C SER A 34 -4.56 -7.28 14.87
N SER A 35 -4.79 -8.10 13.84
CA SER A 35 -4.60 -9.56 13.93
C SER A 35 -3.15 -10.01 14.02
N LYS A 36 -2.22 -9.25 13.41
CA LYS A 36 -0.78 -9.54 13.46
C LYS A 36 -0.09 -9.01 14.71
N GLY A 37 -0.76 -8.22 15.55
CA GLY A 37 -0.17 -7.59 16.74
C GLY A 37 1.02 -6.68 16.45
N THR A 38 1.20 -6.25 15.19
CA THR A 38 2.40 -5.53 14.73
C THR A 38 2.39 -4.07 15.18
N VAL A 39 1.21 -3.51 15.46
CA VAL A 39 1.03 -2.11 15.84
C VAL A 39 0.06 -2.06 17.03
N ASN A 40 0.40 -1.27 18.05
CA ASN A 40 -0.49 -1.03 19.19
C ASN A 40 -1.80 -0.39 18.70
N GLU A 41 -2.94 -0.80 19.26
CA GLU A 41 -4.25 -0.29 18.88
C GLU A 41 -4.35 1.23 18.93
N LYS A 42 -3.63 1.87 19.86
CA LYS A 42 -3.53 3.33 19.98
C LYS A 42 -2.97 4.00 18.73
N TYR A 43 -2.12 3.31 17.97
CA TYR A 43 -1.47 3.86 16.78
C TYR A 43 -2.21 3.54 15.48
N LEU A 44 -3.15 2.59 15.48
CA LEU A 44 -3.96 2.23 14.30
C LEU A 44 -4.58 3.44 13.57
N PRO A 45 -5.23 4.41 14.23
CA PRO A 45 -5.84 5.54 13.53
C PRO A 45 -4.80 6.38 12.77
N PHE A 46 -3.58 6.51 13.28
CA PHE A 46 -2.52 7.25 12.60
C PHE A 46 -2.02 6.52 11.36
N TYR A 47 -1.86 5.19 11.44
CA TYR A 47 -1.50 4.38 10.28
C TYR A 47 -2.55 4.46 9.17
N LEU A 48 -3.84 4.40 9.53
CA LEU A 48 -4.94 4.57 8.59
C LEU A 48 -4.91 5.97 7.95
N LYS A 49 -4.71 7.01 8.77
CA LYS A 49 -4.58 8.40 8.29
C LYS A 49 -3.47 8.53 7.25
N TRP A 50 -2.27 8.00 7.50
CA TRP A 50 -1.15 8.12 6.56
C TRP A 50 -1.40 7.41 5.23
N VAL A 51 -2.06 6.25 5.26
CA VAL A 51 -2.45 5.55 4.02
C VAL A 51 -3.48 6.37 3.26
N THR A 52 -4.52 6.87 3.92
CA THR A 52 -5.53 7.72 3.27
C THR A 52 -4.91 8.99 2.67
N GLU A 53 -4.07 9.69 3.44
CA GLU A 53 -3.42 10.92 2.97
C GLU A 53 -2.44 10.66 1.83
N GLY A 54 -1.67 9.58 1.88
CA GLY A 54 -0.74 9.21 0.81
C GLY A 54 -1.45 8.90 -0.50
N TYR A 55 -2.52 8.12 -0.45
CA TYR A 55 -3.31 7.78 -1.63
C TYR A 55 -4.11 8.97 -2.16
N ARG A 56 -4.61 9.83 -1.27
CA ARG A 56 -5.27 11.10 -1.62
C ARG A 56 -4.31 12.08 -2.30
N TYR A 57 -3.07 12.18 -1.81
CA TYR A 57 -2.03 13.04 -2.41
C TYR A 57 -1.62 12.58 -3.81
N LEU A 58 -1.53 11.25 -4.00
CA LEU A 58 -1.13 10.66 -5.28
C LEU A 58 -2.29 10.56 -6.29
N ASP A 59 -3.53 10.80 -5.85
CA ASP A 59 -4.77 10.58 -6.62
C ASP A 59 -4.86 9.15 -7.19
N VAL A 60 -4.50 8.17 -6.35
CA VAL A 60 -4.48 6.74 -6.70
C VAL A 60 -5.54 6.00 -5.89
N SER A 61 -6.14 4.97 -6.49
CA SER A 61 -7.09 4.11 -5.77
C SER A 61 -6.39 3.24 -4.73
N LEU A 62 -7.02 3.05 -3.56
CA LEU A 62 -6.54 2.16 -2.49
C LEU A 62 -6.35 0.70 -2.92
N SER A 63 -6.91 0.29 -4.07
CA SER A 63 -6.70 -1.04 -4.64
C SER A 63 -5.36 -1.20 -5.37
N GLN A 64 -4.68 -0.11 -5.72
CA GLN A 64 -3.45 -0.11 -6.48
C GLN A 64 -2.23 -0.02 -5.56
N SER A 65 -1.15 -0.72 -5.92
CA SER A 65 0.13 -0.55 -5.24
C SER A 65 0.82 0.73 -5.73
N ILE A 66 1.27 1.57 -4.82
CA ILE A 66 2.11 2.73 -5.16
C ILE A 66 3.56 2.30 -5.41
N THR A 67 4.26 2.98 -6.32
CA THR A 67 5.69 2.74 -6.56
C THR A 67 6.56 3.37 -5.48
N ASN A 68 7.84 2.98 -5.44
CA ASN A 68 8.80 3.59 -4.50
C ASN A 68 9.00 5.08 -4.79
N GLU A 69 8.93 5.49 -6.06
CA GLU A 69 9.06 6.88 -6.49
C GLU A 69 7.87 7.71 -5.99
N GLN A 70 6.64 7.20 -6.17
CA GLN A 70 5.42 7.85 -5.67
C GLN A 70 5.43 7.97 -4.14
N LYS A 71 5.84 6.89 -3.45
CA LYS A 71 6.03 6.91 -2.00
C LYS A 71 7.03 7.99 -1.58
N SER A 72 8.19 8.05 -2.24
CA SER A 72 9.24 9.05 -1.96
C SER A 72 8.75 10.49 -2.19
N GLN A 73 7.97 10.73 -3.25
CA GLN A 73 7.35 12.03 -3.52
C GLN A 73 6.42 12.47 -2.38
N PHE A 74 5.57 11.56 -1.89
CA PHE A 74 4.68 11.85 -0.75
C PHE A 74 5.47 12.11 0.54
N LEU A 75 6.47 11.29 0.87
CA LEU A 75 7.27 11.48 2.08
C LEU A 75 8.06 12.80 2.06
N LYS A 76 8.59 13.18 0.89
CA LYS A 76 9.26 14.48 0.70
C LYS A 76 8.29 15.66 0.79
N HIS A 77 7.02 15.47 0.42
CA HIS A 77 5.99 16.46 0.66
C HIS A 77 5.67 16.56 2.16
N LEU A 78 5.53 15.41 2.82
CA LEU A 78 5.19 15.32 4.24
C LEU A 78 6.27 15.92 5.14
N SER A 79 7.56 15.72 4.80
CA SER A 79 8.70 16.26 5.55
C SER A 79 8.78 17.79 5.58
N LYS A 80 7.99 18.49 4.76
CA LYS A 80 7.92 19.97 4.79
C LYS A 80 7.04 20.51 5.92
N SER A 81 6.12 19.70 6.42
CA SER A 81 5.06 20.13 7.35
C SER A 81 4.95 19.24 8.59
N HIS A 82 5.73 18.17 8.67
CA HIS A 82 5.68 17.18 9.74
C HIS A 82 7.08 16.82 10.22
N GLU A 83 7.16 16.43 11.49
CA GLU A 83 8.39 16.01 12.15
C GLU A 83 8.90 14.67 11.59
N ASP A 84 10.21 14.41 11.70
CA ASP A 84 10.84 13.19 11.18
C ASP A 84 10.18 11.90 11.70
N TRP A 85 9.77 11.88 12.97
CA TRP A 85 9.09 10.71 13.54
C TRP A 85 7.73 10.44 12.89
N GLN A 86 7.03 11.47 12.43
CA GLN A 86 5.75 11.35 11.70
C GLN A 86 5.99 10.88 10.27
N VAL A 87 7.05 11.40 9.61
CA VAL A 87 7.46 10.95 8.28
C VAL A 87 7.85 9.47 8.31
N ASN A 88 8.61 9.05 9.32
CA ASN A 88 8.96 7.65 9.54
C ASN A 88 7.74 6.78 9.86
N GLN A 89 6.75 7.29 10.60
CA GLN A 89 5.50 6.59 10.84
C GLN A 89 4.72 6.40 9.52
N ALA A 90 4.66 7.42 8.67
CA ALA A 90 4.01 7.37 7.38
C ALA A 90 4.70 6.38 6.41
N ASP A 91 6.04 6.37 6.35
CA ASP A 91 6.78 5.38 5.54
C ASP A 91 6.45 3.94 5.97
N ASN A 92 6.48 3.69 7.29
CA ASN A 92 6.12 2.39 7.83
C ASN A 92 4.67 2.01 7.52
N ALA A 93 3.74 2.96 7.61
CA ALA A 93 2.33 2.73 7.29
C ALA A 93 2.14 2.35 5.81
N LEU A 94 2.76 3.08 4.90
CA LEU A 94 2.70 2.80 3.46
C LEU A 94 3.37 1.46 3.12
N ARG A 95 4.50 1.13 3.76
CA ARG A 95 5.17 -0.17 3.58
C ARG A 95 4.28 -1.33 4.02
N LEU A 96 3.63 -1.23 5.18
CA LEU A 96 2.70 -2.25 5.66
C LEU A 96 1.49 -2.37 4.75
N TYR A 97 1.00 -1.26 4.21
CA TYR A 97 -0.12 -1.26 3.27
C TYR A 97 0.23 -1.95 1.95
N SER A 98 1.41 -1.67 1.39
CA SER A 98 1.89 -2.36 0.19
C SER A 98 2.02 -3.87 0.41
N TYR A 99 2.50 -4.30 1.58
CA TYR A 99 2.53 -5.72 1.94
C TYR A 99 1.13 -6.33 2.07
N PHE A 100 0.19 -5.59 2.67
CA PHE A 100 -1.21 -6.01 2.76
C PHE A 100 -1.84 -6.19 1.38
N LEU A 101 -1.60 -5.28 0.44
CA LEU A 101 -2.06 -5.40 -0.95
C LEU A 101 -1.45 -6.60 -1.66
N LEU A 102 -0.14 -6.81 -1.53
CA LEU A 102 0.55 -7.97 -2.10
C LEU A 102 -0.08 -9.27 -1.59
N LYS A 103 -0.31 -9.39 -0.27
CA LYS A 103 -0.93 -10.56 0.34
C LYS A 103 -2.39 -10.75 -0.07
N ARG A 104 -3.13 -9.66 -0.26
CA ARG A 104 -4.53 -9.72 -0.70
C ARG A 104 -4.63 -10.13 -2.17
N HIS A 105 -3.70 -9.67 -3.02
CA HIS A 105 -3.60 -10.07 -4.41
C HIS A 105 -3.12 -11.51 -4.54
N SER A 106 -2.18 -11.96 -3.70
CA SER A 106 -1.75 -13.36 -3.68
C SER A 106 -2.87 -14.31 -3.28
N ASN A 107 -3.68 -13.94 -2.29
CA ASN A 107 -4.81 -14.76 -1.86
C ASN A 107 -5.99 -14.74 -2.86
N LYS A 108 -6.07 -13.71 -3.72
CA LYS A 108 -7.00 -13.68 -4.87
C LYS A 108 -6.46 -14.46 -6.06
N ALA A 109 -5.14 -14.47 -6.23
CA ALA A 109 -4.42 -15.24 -7.22
C ALA A 109 -3.95 -16.56 -6.60
N ASP A 110 -4.89 -17.43 -6.22
CA ASP A 110 -4.61 -18.84 -5.91
C ASP A 110 -4.24 -19.60 -7.21
N GLY A 111 -3.19 -19.08 -7.82
CA GLY A 111 -2.70 -19.22 -9.19
C GLY A 111 -1.48 -18.31 -9.39
N ILE A 112 -0.73 -17.99 -8.32
CA ILE A 112 0.63 -17.45 -8.46
C ILE A 112 1.46 -18.58 -9.03
N SER A 113 1.93 -18.42 -10.27
CA SER A 113 2.80 -19.40 -10.89
C SER A 113 4.09 -19.51 -10.09
N GLU A 114 4.54 -20.75 -9.90
CA GLU A 114 5.81 -21.17 -9.29
C GLU A 114 7.01 -20.31 -9.75
N ALA A 115 6.92 -19.76 -10.98
CA ALA A 115 7.91 -18.90 -11.60
C ALA A 115 8.15 -17.57 -10.85
N LEU A 116 7.12 -16.94 -10.28
CA LEU A 116 7.29 -15.68 -9.56
C LEU A 116 8.03 -15.91 -8.23
N ILE A 117 7.66 -16.99 -7.51
CA ILE A 117 8.31 -17.39 -6.25
C ILE A 117 9.76 -17.79 -6.50
N SER A 118 10.01 -18.52 -7.60
CA SER A 118 11.36 -18.89 -8.04
C SER A 118 12.22 -17.66 -8.36
N ASN A 119 11.65 -16.66 -9.04
CA ASN A 119 12.37 -15.43 -9.37
C ASN A 119 12.75 -14.61 -8.11
N TRP A 120 11.88 -14.57 -7.09
CA TRP A 120 12.20 -13.91 -5.82
C TRP A 120 13.32 -14.63 -5.05
N LYS A 121 13.32 -15.97 -5.03
CA LYS A 121 14.41 -16.75 -4.43
C LYS A 121 15.74 -16.53 -5.15
N ALA A 122 15.73 -16.47 -6.48
CA ALA A 122 16.95 -16.22 -7.26
C ALA A 122 17.54 -14.82 -7.01
N VAL A 123 16.68 -13.81 -6.80
CA VAL A 123 17.12 -12.45 -6.45
C VAL A 123 17.68 -12.39 -5.02
N GLU A 124 17.06 -13.10 -4.08
CA GLU A 124 17.53 -13.23 -2.69
C GLU A 124 18.89 -13.94 -2.62
N GLU A 125 19.08 -15.01 -3.37
CA GLU A 125 20.33 -15.78 -3.37
C GLU A 125 21.52 -14.95 -3.91
N LYS A 126 21.31 -14.20 -4.99
CA LYS A 126 22.33 -13.29 -5.55
C LYS A 126 22.72 -12.17 -4.58
N THR A 127 21.77 -11.67 -3.79
CA THR A 127 22.05 -10.63 -2.80
C THR A 127 22.80 -11.20 -1.59
N ILE A 128 22.47 -12.41 -1.14
CA ILE A 128 23.22 -13.12 -0.10
C ILE A 128 24.66 -13.42 -0.57
N GLU A 129 24.84 -13.85 -1.82
CA GLU A 129 26.15 -14.16 -2.39
C GLU A 129 27.05 -12.92 -2.47
N ALA A 130 26.49 -11.78 -2.91
CA ALA A 130 27.21 -10.50 -2.93
C ALA A 130 27.65 -10.04 -1.53
N ILE A 131 26.79 -10.23 -0.51
CA ILE A 131 27.12 -9.93 0.89
C ILE A 131 28.24 -10.86 1.39
N ARG A 132 28.17 -12.15 1.07
CA ARG A 132 29.19 -13.15 1.44
C ARG A 132 30.56 -12.85 0.81
N LEU A 133 30.58 -12.48 -0.47
CA LEU A 133 31.82 -12.12 -1.18
C LEU A 133 32.48 -10.89 -0.55
N ARG A 134 31.68 -9.87 -0.20
CA ARG A 134 32.17 -8.67 0.49
C ARG A 134 32.74 -8.96 1.88
N HIS A 135 32.22 -9.99 2.56
CA HIS A 135 32.70 -10.38 3.89
C HIS A 135 34.01 -11.20 3.85
N ARG A 136 34.37 -11.79 2.71
CA ARG A 136 35.59 -12.61 2.52
C ARG A 136 36.81 -11.82 2.03
N SER A 137 36.65 -10.55 1.67
CA SER A 137 37.74 -9.65 1.27
C SER A 137 38.35 -8.87 2.44
N TYR A 138 38.10 -9.32 3.67
CA TYR A 138 38.64 -8.78 4.92
C TYR A 138 39.41 -9.86 5.67
#